data_AF-A0A428K7J5-F1
#
_entry.id   AF-A0A428K7J5-F1
#
_cell.length_a   1.000
_cell.length_b   1.000
_cell.length_c   1.000
_cell.angle_alpha   90.00
_cell.angle_beta   90.00
_cell.angle_gamma   90.00
#
_symmetry.space_group_name_H-M   'P 1'
#
loop_
_entity.id
_entity.type
_entity.pdbx_description
1 polymer ?
#
loop_
_entity_poly.entity_id
_entity_poly.type
_entity_poly.pdbx_seq_one_letter_code
_entity_poly.pdbx_strand_id
1 'polypeptide(L)'
;MQNLIRALLGGSMLLLTACRPNTQELVQQPQVGDVYVVQFQPPGSPKPQFYLYRVQTVRPETVDLTAARQPVPELPAAPPAPATFSTTTETYTRAEALELLQEQSGDVNHARLVEVLR
;
A
#
# COMPACT_ATOMS: atom_id res chain seq x y z
N MET A 1 -47.60 7.03 -44.08
CA MET A 1 -46.23 7.57 -44.21
C MET A 1 -45.94 8.42 -42.98
N GLN A 2 -44.77 8.23 -42.34
CA GLN A 2 -44.11 9.03 -41.27
C GLN A 2 -44.81 9.05 -39.88
N ASN A 3 -44.30 8.33 -38.85
CA ASN A 3 -43.08 8.55 -38.02
C ASN A 3 -43.04 9.98 -37.44
N LEU A 4 -42.87 10.24 -36.13
CA LEU A 4 -41.82 9.75 -35.24
C LEU A 4 -42.25 9.96 -33.77
N ILE A 5 -42.08 8.93 -32.95
CA ILE A 5 -42.11 8.98 -31.48
C ILE A 5 -40.70 8.63 -30.98
N ARG A 6 -40.36 9.22 -29.82
CA ARG A 6 -39.37 8.84 -28.78
C ARG A 6 -38.12 9.69 -28.67
N ALA A 7 -38.20 10.50 -27.61
CA ALA A 7 -37.13 11.06 -26.80
C ALA A 7 -35.92 10.13 -26.66
N LEU A 8 -34.76 10.65 -27.08
CA LEU A 8 -33.46 10.19 -26.61
C LEU A 8 -33.16 10.89 -25.29
N LEU A 9 -33.51 10.20 -24.19
CA LEU A 9 -32.93 10.44 -22.88
C LEU A 9 -31.43 10.10 -23.01
N GLY A 10 -30.61 11.14 -23.15
CA GLY A 10 -29.16 11.06 -23.03
C GLY A 10 -28.80 10.62 -21.62
N GLY A 11 -28.71 9.31 -21.42
CA GLY A 11 -28.08 8.72 -20.25
C GLY A 11 -26.60 9.02 -20.31
N SER A 12 -26.20 10.17 -19.74
CA SER A 12 -24.82 10.43 -19.34
C SER A 12 -24.44 9.39 -18.29
N MET A 13 -23.88 8.28 -18.77
CA MET A 13 -23.19 7.29 -17.97
C MET A 13 -21.96 7.99 -17.40
N LEU A 14 -22.11 8.54 -16.19
CA LEU A 14 -21.01 9.09 -15.40
C LEU A 14 -20.03 7.95 -15.13
N LEU A 15 -18.96 7.92 -15.92
CA LEU A 15 -17.79 7.10 -15.66
C LEU A 15 -17.25 7.50 -14.28
N LEU A 16 -17.57 6.71 -13.27
CA LEU A 16 -16.86 6.74 -12.00
C LEU A 16 -15.42 6.32 -12.30
N THR A 17 -14.56 7.28 -12.62
CA THR A 17 -13.11 7.09 -12.52
C THR A 17 -12.86 6.72 -11.07
N ALA A 18 -12.64 5.43 -10.80
CA ALA A 18 -12.25 4.96 -9.48
C ALA A 18 -10.94 5.64 -9.13
N CYS A 19 -10.99 6.69 -8.32
CA CYS A 19 -9.81 7.30 -7.74
C CYS A 19 -9.16 6.24 -6.85
N ARG A 20 -8.04 5.67 -7.29
CA ARG A 20 -7.23 4.84 -6.40
C ARG A 20 -6.69 5.77 -5.31
N PRO A 21 -6.95 5.49 -4.02
CA PRO A 21 -6.43 6.30 -2.93
C PRO A 21 -4.90 6.33 -2.98
N ASN A 22 -4.31 7.44 -2.58
CA ASN A 22 -2.85 7.56 -2.53
C ASN A 22 -2.29 6.79 -1.32
N THR A 23 -0.98 6.51 -1.34
CA THR A 23 -0.29 5.73 -0.31
C THR A 23 -0.50 6.29 1.11
N GLN A 24 -0.49 7.62 1.26
CA GLN A 24 -0.69 8.25 2.56
C GLN A 24 -2.09 8.01 3.12
N GLU A 25 -3.13 8.15 2.30
CA GLU A 25 -4.52 7.85 2.68
C GLU A 25 -4.67 6.39 3.11
N LEU A 26 -4.02 5.46 2.39
CA LEU A 26 -4.04 4.03 2.70
C LEU A 26 -3.39 3.73 4.05
N VAL A 27 -2.26 4.38 4.39
CA VAL A 27 -1.60 4.21 5.70
C VAL A 27 -2.41 4.84 6.84
N GLN A 28 -3.14 5.94 6.58
CA GLN A 28 -4.04 6.55 7.57
C GLN A 28 -5.29 5.69 7.84
N GLN A 29 -5.73 4.89 6.86
CA GLN A 29 -6.89 4.02 6.94
C GLN A 29 -6.55 2.58 6.57
N PRO A 30 -5.67 1.92 7.34
CA PRO A 30 -5.21 0.60 6.97
C PRO A 30 -6.27 -0.44 7.27
N GLN A 31 -6.26 -1.48 6.45
CA GLN A 31 -7.14 -2.61 6.51
C GLN A 31 -6.33 -3.87 6.78
N VAL A 32 -6.94 -4.83 7.50
CA VAL A 32 -6.33 -6.14 7.68
C VAL A 32 -6.12 -6.76 6.29
N GLY A 33 -4.88 -7.16 6.01
CA GLY A 33 -4.47 -7.70 4.72
C GLY A 33 -3.70 -6.73 3.83
N ASP A 34 -3.75 -5.41 4.08
CA ASP A 34 -2.90 -4.45 3.38
C ASP A 34 -1.43 -4.85 3.51
N VAL A 35 -0.66 -4.64 2.44
CA VAL A 35 0.79 -4.89 2.42
C VAL A 35 1.53 -3.59 2.20
N TYR A 36 2.26 -3.15 3.21
CA TYR A 36 3.16 -2.01 3.13
C TYR A 36 4.44 -2.44 2.45
N VAL A 37 4.83 -1.71 1.41
CA VAL A 37 6.05 -1.95 0.66
C VAL A 37 7.07 -0.87 0.99
N VAL A 38 8.10 -1.25 1.73
CA VAL A 38 9.17 -0.33 2.15
C VAL A 38 10.39 -0.59 1.28
N GLN A 39 10.80 0.44 0.54
CA GLN A 39 12.02 0.44 -0.25
C GLN A 39 13.20 0.73 0.68
N PHE A 40 14.27 -0.04 0.55
CA PHE A 40 15.58 0.20 1.13
C PHE A 40 16.59 0.34 -0.01
N GLN A 41 17.44 1.35 0.06
CA GLN A 41 18.57 1.55 -0.84
C GLN A 41 19.88 1.37 -0.04
N PRO A 42 20.45 0.15 0.00
CA PRO A 42 21.67 -0.10 0.75
C PRO A 42 22.84 0.75 0.23
N PRO A 43 23.70 1.30 1.12
CA PRO A 43 24.90 2.01 0.71
C PRO A 43 25.77 1.18 -0.24
N GLY A 44 26.20 1.79 -1.34
CA GLY A 44 27.05 1.13 -2.34
C GLY A 44 26.33 0.14 -3.25
N SER A 45 25.03 -0.11 -3.07
CA SER A 45 24.20 -0.82 -4.04
C SER A 45 23.59 0.17 -5.04
N PRO A 46 23.58 -0.13 -6.35
CA PRO A 46 22.84 0.65 -7.34
C PRO A 46 21.35 0.25 -7.43
N LYS A 47 20.93 -0.82 -6.73
CA LYS A 47 19.57 -1.35 -6.80
C LYS A 47 18.90 -1.37 -5.42
N PRO A 48 17.63 -0.98 -5.32
CA PRO A 48 16.89 -1.09 -4.07
C PRO A 48 16.53 -2.55 -3.75
N GLN A 49 16.15 -2.78 -2.51
CA GLN A 49 15.46 -3.97 -2.04
C GLN A 49 14.12 -3.55 -1.42
N PHE A 50 13.12 -4.43 -1.48
CA PHE A 50 11.79 -4.13 -0.95
C PHE A 50 11.44 -5.08 0.19
N TYR A 51 11.11 -4.50 1.33
CA TYR A 51 10.67 -5.18 2.54
C TYR A 51 9.16 -5.04 2.63
N LEU A 52 8.48 -6.17 2.83
CA LEU A 52 7.01 -6.23 2.79
C LEU A 52 6.47 -6.50 4.18
N TYR A 53 5.50 -5.71 4.61
CA TYR A 53 4.86 -5.84 5.91
C TYR A 53 3.35 -5.95 5.73
N ARG A 54 2.76 -7.06 6.16
CA ARG A 54 1.31 -7.27 6.07
C ARG A 54 0.63 -6.85 7.36
N VAL A 55 -0.41 -6.04 7.24
CA VAL A 55 -1.28 -5.63 8.34
C VAL A 55 -2.08 -6.85 8.82
N GLN A 56 -1.82 -7.27 10.04
CA GLN A 56 -2.46 -8.43 10.66
C GLN A 56 -3.63 -8.00 11.57
N THR A 57 -3.47 -6.90 12.31
CA THR A 57 -4.51 -6.35 13.19
C THR A 57 -4.53 -4.84 13.08
N VAL A 58 -5.72 -4.25 13.16
CA VAL A 58 -5.93 -2.80 13.20
C VAL A 58 -6.67 -2.45 14.49
N ARG A 59 -6.09 -1.58 15.31
CA ARG A 59 -6.70 -0.99 16.52
C ARG A 59 -6.78 0.53 16.37
N PRO A 60 -7.51 1.28 17.21
CA PRO A 60 -7.62 2.73 17.05
C PRO A 60 -6.25 3.42 16.92
N GLU A 61 -5.32 3.13 17.84
CA GLU A 61 -4.02 3.80 17.92
C GLU A 61 -2.85 2.99 17.36
N THR A 62 -3.06 1.71 17.01
CA THR A 62 -1.97 0.82 16.59
C THR A 62 -2.32 -0.08 15.42
N VAL A 63 -1.28 -0.51 14.71
CA VAL A 63 -1.32 -1.58 13.71
C VAL A 63 -0.31 -2.65 14.06
N ASP A 64 -0.71 -3.90 13.88
CA ASP A 64 0.16 -5.04 14.02
C ASP A 64 0.64 -5.44 12.62
N LEU A 65 1.95 -5.43 12.40
CA LEU A 65 2.58 -5.75 11.13
C LEU A 65 3.32 -7.09 11.23
N THR A 66 3.21 -7.89 10.18
CA THR A 66 3.96 -9.13 10.02
C THR A 66 4.91 -8.99 8.84
N ALA A 67 6.22 -9.16 9.09
CA ALA A 67 7.22 -9.03 8.04
C ALA A 67 7.23 -10.25 7.11
N ALA A 68 7.49 -10.02 5.83
CA ALA A 68 7.84 -11.07 4.88
C ALA A 68 9.12 -11.78 5.34
N ARG A 69 9.21 -13.09 5.04
CA ARG A 69 10.35 -13.92 5.45
C ARG A 69 11.65 -13.51 4.76
N GLN A 70 11.56 -12.90 3.59
CA GLN A 70 12.68 -12.45 2.76
C GLN A 70 12.29 -11.15 2.05
N PRO A 71 13.24 -10.22 1.82
CA PRO A 71 13.01 -9.08 0.95
C PRO A 71 12.88 -9.54 -0.52
N VAL A 72 12.25 -8.71 -1.34
CA VAL A 72 12.10 -8.94 -2.78
C VAL A 72 12.94 -7.93 -3.58
N PRO A 73 13.52 -8.33 -4.72
CA PRO A 73 14.40 -7.47 -5.51
C PRO A 73 13.66 -6.45 -6.38
N GLU A 74 12.36 -6.62 -6.57
CA GLU A 74 11.53 -5.79 -7.44
C GLU A 74 10.23 -5.40 -6.73
N LEU A 75 9.69 -4.23 -7.08
CA LEU A 75 8.44 -3.73 -6.53
C LEU A 75 7.29 -4.67 -6.95
N PRO A 76 6.56 -5.29 -6.01
CA PRO A 76 5.47 -6.20 -6.37
C PRO A 76 4.30 -5.46 -7.02
N ALA A 77 3.74 -6.04 -8.08
CA ALA A 77 2.55 -5.50 -8.76
C ALA A 77 1.23 -5.84 -8.06
N ALA A 78 1.23 -6.80 -7.12
CA ALA A 78 0.06 -7.28 -6.40
C ALA A 78 0.44 -7.79 -4.99
N PRO A 79 -0.50 -7.83 -4.03
CA PRO A 79 -0.23 -8.38 -2.70
C PRO A 79 0.30 -9.84 -2.78
N PRO A 80 1.43 -10.17 -2.12
CA PRO A 80 1.92 -11.54 -2.06
C PRO A 80 0.97 -12.48 -1.32
N ALA A 81 1.09 -13.78 -1.60
CA ALA A 81 0.32 -14.80 -0.89
C ALA A 81 0.62 -14.78 0.62
N PRO A 82 -0.36 -15.05 1.51
CA PRO A 82 -0.16 -15.00 2.97
C PRO A 82 1.01 -15.82 3.50
N ALA A 83 1.35 -16.95 2.86
CA ALA A 83 2.48 -17.80 3.25
C ALA A 83 3.87 -17.12 3.13
N THR A 84 3.96 -16.02 2.39
CA THR A 84 5.17 -15.19 2.25
C THR A 84 5.58 -14.54 3.58
N PHE A 85 4.61 -14.31 4.46
CA PHE A 85 4.80 -13.61 5.72
C PHE A 85 5.18 -14.56 6.85
N SER A 86 5.96 -14.02 7.78
CA SER A 86 6.28 -14.70 9.03
C SER A 86 5.05 -14.73 9.96
N THR A 87 5.16 -15.45 11.07
CA THR A 87 4.15 -15.44 12.14
C THR A 87 4.49 -14.42 13.24
N THR A 88 5.66 -13.78 13.16
CA THR A 88 6.10 -12.78 14.12
C THR A 88 5.43 -11.45 13.80
N THR A 89 4.85 -10.85 14.82
CA THR A 89 4.09 -9.61 14.72
C THR A 89 4.78 -8.53 15.52
N GLU A 90 4.88 -7.35 14.95
CA GLU A 90 5.37 -6.13 15.62
C GLU A 90 4.24 -5.10 15.66
N THR A 91 4.08 -4.42 16.80
CA THR A 91 3.05 -3.40 16.96
C THR A 91 3.67 -2.02 16.74
N TYR A 92 3.04 -1.25 15.84
CA TYR A 92 3.38 0.14 15.57
C TYR A 92 2.20 1.03 15.96
N THR A 93 2.47 2.20 16.51
CA THR A 93 1.49 3.28 16.61
C THR A 93 1.11 3.81 15.23
N ARG A 94 -0.01 4.52 15.13
CA ARG A 94 -0.39 5.23 13.90
C ARG A 94 0.68 6.23 13.46
N ALA A 95 1.29 6.93 14.41
CA ALA A 95 2.34 7.90 14.14
C ALA A 95 3.58 7.22 13.53
N GLU A 96 4.06 6.14 14.16
CA GLU A 96 5.21 5.38 13.64
C GLU A 96 4.94 4.79 12.25
N ALA A 97 3.73 4.27 12.01
CA ALA A 97 3.36 3.78 10.68
C ALA A 97 3.36 4.89 9.61
N LEU A 98 2.98 6.12 9.98
CA LEU A 98 3.00 7.29 9.10
C LEU A 98 4.42 7.82 8.86
N GLU A 99 5.32 7.69 9.83
CA GLU A 99 6.73 8.06 9.68
C GLU A 99 7.41 7.27 8.55
N LEU A 100 6.96 6.05 8.28
CA LEU A 100 7.46 5.23 7.17
C LEU A 100 7.28 5.90 5.80
N LEU A 101 6.33 6.83 5.63
CA LEU A 101 6.12 7.55 4.36
C LEU A 101 7.29 8.49 4.01
N GLN A 102 8.11 8.83 5.00
CA GLN A 102 9.20 9.76 4.90
C GLN A 102 10.53 9.05 5.14
N GLU A 103 11.52 9.38 4.31
CA GLU A 103 12.89 8.97 4.58
C GLU A 103 13.39 9.68 5.84
N GLN A 104 13.97 8.92 6.77
CA GLN A 104 14.48 9.46 8.02
C GLN A 104 15.88 10.03 7.82
N SER A 105 16.11 11.23 8.37
CA SER A 105 17.43 11.85 8.31
C SER A 105 18.48 10.99 9.03
N GLY A 106 19.56 10.65 8.34
CA GLY A 106 20.62 9.80 8.87
C GLY A 106 20.37 8.29 8.72
N ASP A 107 19.23 7.87 8.17
CA ASP A 107 19.05 6.47 7.77
C ASP A 107 19.91 6.17 6.53
N VAL A 108 20.97 5.40 6.73
CA VAL A 108 21.91 5.00 5.68
C VAL A 108 21.26 4.15 4.60
N ASN A 109 20.13 3.50 4.89
CA ASN A 109 19.41 2.68 3.91
C ASN A 109 18.33 3.46 3.15
N HIS A 110 18.15 4.75 3.42
CA HIS A 110 17.13 5.59 2.79
C HIS A 110 15.75 4.91 2.79
N ALA A 111 15.37 4.30 3.93
CA ALA A 111 14.17 3.49 4.01
C ALA A 111 12.92 4.36 3.87
N ARG A 112 11.99 3.94 3.00
CA ARG A 112 10.74 4.66 2.77
C ARG A 112 9.64 3.73 2.26
N LEU A 113 8.44 3.89 2.79
CA LEU A 113 7.22 3.27 2.29
C LEU A 113 6.85 3.93 0.95
N VAL A 114 6.83 3.11 -0.10
CA VAL A 114 6.61 3.56 -1.48
C VAL A 114 5.25 3.14 -2.03
N GLU A 115 4.62 2.12 -1.46
CA GLU A 115 3.33 1.59 -1.92
C GLU A 115 2.57 0.88 -0.78
N VAL A 116 1.25 0.88 -0.88
CA VAL A 116 0.37 -0.02 -0.12
C VAL A 116 -0.44 -0.85 -1.11
N LEU A 117 -0.28 -2.16 -1.05
CA LEU A 117 -1.02 -3.10 -1.89
C LEU A 117 -2.27 -3.55 -1.14
N ARG A 118 -3.43 -3.37 -1.76
CA ARG A 118 -4.76 -3.71 -1.24
C ARG A 118 -5.53 -4.57 -2.24
#